data_AF-A0A2D7HXF6-F1
#
_entry.id   AF-A0A2D7HXF6-F1
#
_cell.length_a   1.000
_cell.length_b   1.000
_cell.length_c   1.000
_cell.angle_alpha   90.00
_cell.angle_beta   90.00
_cell.angle_gamma   90.00
#
_symmetry.space_group_name_H-M   'P 1'
#
loop_
_entity.id
_entity.type
_entity.pdbx_description
1 polymer ?
#
loop_
_entity_poly.entity_id
_entity_poly.type
_entity_poly.pdbx_seq_one_letter_code
_entity_poly.pdbx_strand_id
1 'polypeptide(L)'
;MPWHLVLPFKITFWTLGILLGIAVLAAPSIKKKRSKIFLWGFPMVLVAFIPSCSVIMHFMDKSRFGVFEYDVTQTVGDPLVERYLPPAARELTVDRSANGYRARYLIEAEFLENWFDAVWEEFGEYSKSGKTSPEFITLTQADFDQNFGGLGWPRPTEVVFYQGPIADNGAGFAIWYDAETGFAYESASHW
;
A
#
# COMPACT_ATOMS: atom_id res chain seq x y z
N MET A 1 4.58 10.66 -3.09
CA MET A 1 5.17 11.18 -1.81
C MET A 1 5.48 9.97 -0.93
N PRO A 2 6.58 9.95 -0.16
CA PRO A 2 6.89 8.86 0.77
C PRO A 2 5.97 8.92 2.00
N TRP A 3 4.67 8.68 1.77
CA TRP A 3 3.59 8.73 2.77
C TRP A 3 3.88 7.85 3.98
N HIS A 4 4.54 6.70 3.74
CA HIS A 4 4.98 5.78 4.78
C HIS A 4 5.95 6.44 5.78
N LEU A 5 6.76 7.42 5.38
CA LEU A 5 7.72 8.13 6.25
C LEU A 5 7.14 9.36 6.96
N VAL A 6 6.18 10.05 6.33
CA VAL A 6 5.68 11.34 6.83
C VAL A 6 4.98 11.21 8.19
N LEU A 7 4.14 10.18 8.35
CA LEU A 7 3.37 10.02 9.58
C LEU A 7 4.25 9.56 10.77
N PRO A 8 5.16 8.56 10.65
CA PRO A 8 6.14 8.26 11.68
C PRO A 8 7.00 9.46 12.09
N PHE A 9 7.46 10.24 11.10
CA PHE A 9 8.24 11.45 11.35
C PHE A 9 7.44 12.46 12.19
N LYS A 10 6.19 12.75 11.81
CA LYS A 10 5.31 13.66 12.55
C LYS A 10 5.07 13.18 13.97
N ILE A 11 4.73 11.91 14.15
CA ILE A 11 4.48 11.33 15.48
C ILE A 11 5.73 11.46 16.34
N THR A 12 6.91 11.09 15.82
CA THR A 12 8.19 11.18 16.54
C THR A 12 8.55 12.61 16.92
N PHE A 13 8.37 13.55 15.98
CA PHE A 13 8.64 14.96 16.21
C PHE A 13 7.78 15.54 17.34
N TRP A 14 6.46 15.31 17.27
CA TRP A 14 5.54 15.81 18.28
C TRP A 14 5.73 15.14 19.64
N THR A 15 5.92 13.82 19.67
CA THR A 15 6.13 13.09 20.94
C THR A 15 7.38 13.55 21.66
N LEU A 16 8.53 13.63 20.98
CA LEU A 16 9.77 14.11 21.61
C LEU A 16 9.70 15.59 21.98
N GLY A 17 9.06 16.41 21.14
CA GLY A 17 8.84 17.84 21.44
C GLY A 17 7.98 18.05 22.67
N ILE A 18 6.87 17.30 22.81
CA ILE A 18 5.99 17.34 23.99
C ILE A 18 6.74 16.86 25.23
N LEU A 19 7.49 15.75 25.14
CA LEU A 19 8.28 15.23 26.27
C LEU A 19 9.32 16.25 26.75
N LEU A 20 10.03 16.91 25.83
CA LEU A 20 10.96 17.98 26.16
C LEU A 20 10.22 19.18 26.79
N GLY A 21 9.08 19.56 26.24
CA GLY A 21 8.23 20.63 26.79
C GLY A 21 7.79 20.34 28.23
N ILE A 22 7.29 19.13 28.49
CA ILE A 22 6.91 18.66 29.84
C ILE A 22 8.12 18.71 30.78
N ALA A 23 9.28 18.20 30.34
CA ALA A 23 10.50 18.21 31.16
C ALA A 23 10.95 19.65 31.51
N VAL A 24 10.85 20.58 30.56
CA VAL A 24 11.17 21.99 30.78
C VAL A 24 10.15 22.64 31.74
N LEU A 25 8.87 22.35 31.59
CA LEU A 25 7.82 22.88 32.48
C LEU A 25 7.94 22.33 33.90
N ALA A 26 8.33 21.06 34.06
CA ALA A 26 8.57 20.40 35.34
C ALA A 26 9.89 20.80 36.01
N ALA A 27 10.80 21.49 35.30
CA ALA A 27 12.12 21.88 35.81
C ALA A 27 12.09 22.62 37.17
N PRO A 28 11.16 23.56 37.45
CA PRO A 28 11.07 24.23 38.74
C PRO A 28 10.74 23.27 39.90
N SER A 29 9.88 22.28 39.66
CA SER A 29 9.49 21.27 40.65
C SER A 29 10.67 20.39 41.08
N ILE A 30 11.65 20.21 40.21
CA ILE A 30 12.92 19.52 40.50
C ILE A 30 14.08 20.48 40.84
N LYS A 31 13.78 21.75 41.17
CA LYS A 31 14.75 22.80 41.53
C LYS A 31 15.83 23.06 40.46
N LYS A 32 15.55 22.78 39.18
CA LYS A 32 16.46 23.06 38.05
C LYS A 32 15.98 24.26 37.23
N LYS A 33 16.92 24.96 36.60
CA LYS A 33 16.62 26.05 35.66
C LYS A 33 16.07 25.45 34.35
N ARG A 34 14.95 25.99 33.88
CA ARG A 34 14.31 25.63 32.59
C ARG A 34 15.31 25.66 31.43
N SER A 35 16.14 26.71 31.35
CA SER A 35 17.16 26.86 30.31
C SER A 35 18.22 25.75 30.32
N LYS A 36 18.61 25.24 31.49
CA LYS A 36 19.55 24.11 31.59
C LYS A 36 18.93 22.81 31.10
N ILE A 37 17.65 22.56 31.43
CA ILE A 37 16.94 21.37 30.94
C ILE A 37 16.78 21.42 29.43
N PHE A 38 16.44 22.58 28.86
CA PHE A 38 16.34 22.73 27.41
C PHE A 38 17.68 22.55 26.70
N LEU A 39 18.75 23.18 27.20
CA LEU A 39 20.09 23.13 26.60
C LEU A 39 20.63 21.69 26.47
N TRP A 40 20.38 20.85 27.50
CA TRP A 40 20.82 19.46 27.49
C TRP A 40 19.79 18.51 26.86
N GLY A 41 18.50 18.80 27.02
CA GLY A 41 17.42 17.95 26.51
C GLY A 41 17.26 18.04 24.99
N PHE A 42 17.49 19.20 24.40
CA PHE A 42 17.40 19.39 22.94
C PHE A 42 18.36 18.49 22.14
N PRO A 43 19.68 18.47 22.40
CA PRO A 43 20.58 17.55 21.69
C PRO A 43 20.26 16.08 21.98
N MET A 44 19.79 15.75 23.19
CA MET A 44 19.34 14.38 23.51
C MET A 44 18.13 13.97 22.65
N VAL A 45 17.17 14.88 22.44
CA VAL A 45 16.03 14.65 21.54
C VAL A 45 16.48 14.45 20.09
N LEU A 46 17.45 15.25 19.61
CA LEU A 46 17.99 15.08 18.26
C LEU A 46 18.63 13.69 18.06
N VAL A 47 19.41 13.22 19.05
CA VAL A 47 20.01 11.89 19.01
C VAL A 47 18.95 10.79 19.12
N ALA A 48 17.93 10.98 19.97
CA ALA A 48 16.85 10.02 20.14
C ALA A 48 15.84 9.99 18.98
N PHE A 49 15.85 11.00 18.10
CA PHE A 49 14.88 11.15 17.02
C PHE A 49 14.90 9.97 16.05
N ILE A 50 16.08 9.63 15.53
CA ILE A 50 16.24 8.55 14.54
C ILE A 50 15.79 7.19 15.09
N PRO A 51 16.30 6.69 16.24
CA PRO A 51 15.88 5.39 16.76
C PRO A 51 14.38 5.38 17.13
N SER A 52 13.84 6.47 17.67
CA SER A 52 12.41 6.57 17.99
C SER A 52 11.54 6.50 16.72
N CYS A 53 11.98 7.16 15.65
CA CYS A 53 11.30 7.13 14.36
C CYS A 53 11.29 5.71 13.77
N SER A 54 12.41 4.99 13.83
CA SER A 54 12.47 3.59 13.38
C SER A 54 11.55 2.68 14.17
N VAL A 55 11.44 2.88 15.50
CA VAL A 55 10.51 2.10 16.34
C VAL A 55 9.05 2.39 15.98
N ILE A 56 8.69 3.67 15.84
CA ILE A 56 7.34 4.06 15.45
C ILE A 56 6.99 3.48 14.07
N MET A 57 7.92 3.57 13.11
CA MET A 57 7.76 2.97 11.78
C MET A 57 7.50 1.46 11.87
N HIS A 58 8.30 0.72 12.64
CA HIS A 58 8.11 -0.72 12.82
C HIS A 58 6.71 -1.09 13.32
N PHE A 59 6.15 -0.33 14.26
CA PHE A 59 4.80 -0.58 14.77
C PHE A 59 3.71 -0.19 13.76
N MET A 60 3.90 0.94 13.08
CA MET A 60 2.94 1.41 12.09
C MET A 60 2.87 0.49 10.87
N ASP A 61 4.02 -0.04 10.44
CA ASP A 61 4.12 -0.91 9.28
C ASP A 61 3.30 -2.20 9.47
N LYS A 62 3.18 -2.71 10.70
CA LYS A 62 2.29 -3.85 11.02
C LYS A 62 0.81 -3.58 10.80
N SER A 63 0.39 -2.31 10.85
CA SER A 63 -1.00 -1.91 10.59
C SER A 63 -1.25 -1.52 9.14
N ARG A 64 -0.18 -1.24 8.38
CA ARG A 64 -0.25 -0.73 7.00
C ARG A 64 0.01 -1.82 5.96
N PHE A 65 0.84 -2.78 6.31
CA PHE A 65 1.36 -3.80 5.41
C PHE A 65 1.02 -5.19 5.91
N GLY A 66 0.95 -6.12 4.97
CA GLY A 66 0.48 -7.48 5.17
C GLY A 66 -0.87 -7.71 4.53
N VAL A 67 -1.48 -8.84 4.90
CA VAL A 67 -2.70 -9.35 4.29
C VAL A 67 -3.92 -8.87 5.07
N PHE A 68 -4.88 -8.29 4.35
CA PHE A 68 -6.13 -7.79 4.88
C PHE A 68 -7.31 -8.30 4.06
N GLU A 69 -8.42 -8.59 4.73
CA GLU A 69 -9.65 -9.07 4.10
C GLU A 69 -10.73 -7.99 4.17
N TYR A 70 -11.48 -7.82 3.07
CA TYR A 70 -12.52 -6.81 2.90
C TYR A 70 -13.71 -7.42 2.16
N ASP A 71 -14.93 -7.00 2.52
CA ASP A 71 -16.13 -7.48 1.83
C ASP A 71 -16.28 -6.84 0.45
N VAL A 72 -15.98 -5.53 0.36
CA VAL A 72 -16.16 -4.70 -0.85
C VAL A 72 -15.08 -3.61 -0.93
N THR A 73 -14.79 -3.12 -2.15
CA THR A 73 -13.73 -2.12 -2.41
C THR A 73 -13.86 -0.86 -1.54
N GLN A 74 -15.08 -0.41 -1.24
CA GLN A 74 -15.32 0.81 -0.46
C GLN A 74 -14.89 0.71 1.02
N THR A 75 -14.64 -0.52 1.51
CA THR A 75 -14.19 -0.76 2.89
C THR A 75 -12.67 -0.77 3.04
N VAL A 76 -11.92 -0.70 1.92
CA VAL A 76 -10.45 -0.73 1.88
C VAL A 76 -9.85 0.50 2.56
N GLY A 77 -10.44 1.68 2.35
CA GLY A 77 -10.07 2.94 3.01
C GLY A 77 -8.67 3.46 2.66
N ASP A 78 -8.09 2.98 1.55
CA ASP A 78 -6.73 3.31 1.11
C ASP A 78 -6.73 3.75 -0.36
N PRO A 79 -6.59 5.06 -0.62
CA PRO A 79 -6.65 5.61 -1.97
C PRO A 79 -5.61 5.04 -2.94
N LEU A 80 -4.48 4.52 -2.43
CA LEU A 80 -3.44 3.93 -3.28
C LEU A 80 -3.82 2.54 -3.79
N VAL A 81 -4.68 1.84 -3.04
CA VAL A 81 -5.22 0.53 -3.43
C VAL A 81 -6.51 0.74 -4.23
N GLU A 82 -7.42 1.58 -3.74
CA GLU A 82 -8.72 1.86 -4.38
C GLU A 82 -8.60 2.41 -5.80
N ARG A 83 -7.51 3.12 -6.13
CA ARG A 83 -7.28 3.67 -7.46
C ARG A 83 -7.24 2.59 -8.56
N TYR A 84 -6.68 1.42 -8.27
CA TYR A 84 -6.48 0.37 -9.26
C TYR A 84 -7.40 -0.84 -9.03
N LEU A 85 -8.22 -0.83 -7.98
CA LEU A 85 -9.23 -1.85 -7.75
C LEU A 85 -10.56 -1.51 -8.44
N PRO A 86 -11.22 -2.49 -9.10
CA PRO A 86 -12.57 -2.31 -9.60
C PRO A 86 -13.58 -2.00 -8.47
N PRO A 87 -14.52 -1.06 -8.67
CA PRO A 87 -15.49 -0.69 -7.63
C PRO A 87 -16.55 -1.77 -7.36
N ALA A 88 -16.74 -2.70 -8.31
CA ALA A 88 -17.67 -3.83 -8.20
C ALA A 88 -17.04 -5.09 -7.57
N ALA A 89 -15.74 -5.04 -7.22
CA ALA A 89 -15.06 -6.17 -6.60
C ALA A 89 -15.61 -6.46 -5.20
N ARG A 90 -15.72 -7.76 -4.88
CA ARG A 90 -16.19 -8.28 -3.58
C ARG A 90 -15.30 -9.43 -3.11
N GLU A 91 -15.43 -9.80 -1.84
CA GLU A 91 -14.63 -10.87 -1.20
C GLU A 91 -13.12 -10.65 -1.43
N LEU A 92 -12.65 -9.44 -1.12
CA LEU A 92 -11.30 -9.01 -1.42
C LEU A 92 -10.33 -9.49 -0.34
N THR A 93 -9.19 -10.00 -0.78
CA THR A 93 -8.01 -10.16 0.05
C THR A 93 -6.90 -9.32 -0.56
N VAL A 94 -6.34 -8.38 0.18
CA VAL A 94 -5.30 -7.46 -0.28
C VAL A 94 -4.06 -7.62 0.57
N ASP A 95 -2.95 -8.03 -0.05
CA ASP A 95 -1.63 -7.99 0.53
C ASP A 95 -0.94 -6.67 0.17
N ARG A 96 -0.76 -5.81 1.16
CA ARG A 96 -0.19 -4.46 0.99
C ARG A 96 1.29 -4.45 1.31
N SER A 97 2.05 -3.74 0.49
CA SER A 97 3.48 -3.51 0.68
C SER A 97 3.82 -2.04 0.42
N ALA A 98 5.06 -1.64 0.73
CA ALA A 98 5.49 -0.25 0.52
C ALA A 98 5.48 0.17 -0.96
N ASN A 99 5.65 -0.78 -1.89
CA ASN A 99 5.83 -0.53 -3.31
C ASN A 99 4.60 -0.91 -4.16
N GLY A 100 3.49 -1.28 -3.53
CA GLY A 100 2.34 -1.81 -4.25
C GLY A 100 1.48 -2.72 -3.40
N TYR A 101 0.54 -3.38 -4.05
CA TYR A 101 -0.26 -4.42 -3.43
C TYR A 101 -0.49 -5.58 -4.39
N ARG A 102 -0.90 -6.69 -3.81
CA ARG A 102 -1.45 -7.84 -4.52
C ARG A 102 -2.87 -8.03 -4.02
N ALA A 103 -3.81 -8.30 -4.90
CA ALA A 103 -5.19 -8.52 -4.51
C ALA A 103 -5.76 -9.78 -5.14
N ARG A 104 -6.71 -10.39 -4.45
CA ARG A 104 -7.61 -11.42 -4.96
C ARG A 104 -9.03 -10.96 -4.66
N TYR A 105 -9.91 -11.00 -5.64
CA TYR A 105 -11.30 -10.58 -5.47
C TYR A 105 -12.22 -11.26 -6.47
N LEU A 106 -13.50 -11.31 -6.14
CA LEU A 106 -14.56 -11.82 -7.00
C LEU A 106 -15.19 -10.67 -7.78
N ILE A 107 -15.33 -10.83 -9.08
CA ILE A 107 -15.94 -9.84 -9.98
C ILE A 107 -16.57 -10.56 -11.19
N GLU A 108 -17.65 -10.01 -11.74
CA GLU A 108 -18.20 -10.54 -12.99
C GLU A 108 -17.42 -10.01 -14.19
N ALA A 109 -17.22 -10.84 -15.20
CA ALA A 109 -16.42 -10.52 -16.39
C ALA A 109 -16.82 -9.19 -17.05
N GLU A 110 -18.13 -8.97 -17.23
CA GLU A 110 -18.65 -7.74 -17.85
C GLU A 110 -18.28 -6.48 -17.06
N PHE A 111 -18.34 -6.53 -15.72
CA PHE A 111 -17.93 -5.39 -14.88
C PHE A 111 -16.42 -5.16 -14.92
N LEU A 112 -15.63 -6.23 -14.95
CA LEU A 112 -14.19 -6.15 -15.09
C LEU A 112 -13.79 -5.50 -16.42
N GLU A 113 -14.36 -5.96 -17.53
CA GLU A 113 -14.07 -5.45 -18.87
C GLU A 113 -14.47 -3.98 -19.02
N ASN A 114 -15.68 -3.62 -18.61
CA ASN A 114 -16.14 -2.24 -18.64
C ASN A 114 -15.26 -1.30 -17.79
N TRP A 115 -14.87 -1.75 -16.59
CA TRP A 115 -13.97 -0.98 -15.73
C TRP A 115 -12.57 -0.85 -16.36
N PHE A 116 -12.02 -1.93 -16.91
CA PHE A 116 -10.70 -1.93 -17.53
C PHE A 116 -10.64 -1.01 -18.75
N ASP A 117 -11.71 -0.99 -19.54
CA ASP A 117 -11.85 -0.08 -20.67
C ASP A 117 -11.88 1.38 -20.23
N ALA A 118 -12.63 1.70 -19.17
CA ALA A 118 -12.69 3.04 -18.61
C ALA A 118 -11.33 3.50 -18.06
N VAL A 119 -10.57 2.62 -17.40
CA VAL A 119 -9.21 2.92 -16.90
C VAL A 119 -8.27 3.24 -18.06
N TRP A 120 -8.35 2.51 -19.17
CA TRP A 120 -7.56 2.79 -20.37
C TRP A 120 -8.01 4.07 -21.09
N GLU A 121 -9.29 4.42 -21.05
CA GLU A 121 -9.78 5.70 -21.58
C GLU A 121 -9.24 6.88 -20.77
N GLU A 122 -9.23 6.79 -19.45
CA GLU A 122 -8.78 7.87 -18.56
C GLU A 122 -7.26 8.02 -18.53
N PHE A 123 -6.51 6.92 -18.48
CA PHE A 123 -5.07 6.94 -18.22
C PHE A 123 -4.20 6.43 -19.38
N GLY A 124 -4.80 5.92 -20.45
CA GLY A 124 -4.07 5.29 -21.55
C GLY A 124 -3.13 6.21 -22.30
N GLU A 125 -3.44 7.50 -22.42
CA GLU A 125 -2.56 8.50 -23.06
C GLU A 125 -1.23 8.69 -22.30
N TYR A 126 -1.24 8.48 -20.98
CA TYR A 126 -0.06 8.58 -20.13
C TYR A 126 0.72 7.26 -20.02
N SER A 127 0.25 6.21 -20.69
CA SER A 127 0.90 4.91 -20.66
C SER A 127 2.09 4.87 -21.62
N LYS A 128 3.21 4.34 -21.13
CA LYS A 128 4.42 4.08 -21.93
C LYS A 128 4.18 3.02 -23.01
N SER A 129 3.19 2.15 -22.82
CA SER A 129 2.76 1.13 -23.77
C SER A 129 1.29 1.33 -24.15
N GLY A 130 0.94 1.06 -25.41
CA GLY A 130 -0.46 1.07 -25.84
C GLY A 130 -1.27 -0.05 -25.20
N LYS A 131 -2.60 0.07 -25.24
CA LYS A 131 -3.54 -0.96 -24.81
C LYS A 131 -3.34 -2.22 -25.65
N THR A 132 -3.16 -3.36 -24.98
CA THR A 132 -3.17 -4.68 -25.61
C THR A 132 -4.52 -5.35 -25.37
N SER A 133 -4.93 -6.21 -26.29
CA SER A 133 -6.10 -7.06 -26.07
C SER A 133 -5.84 -8.02 -24.91
N PRO A 134 -6.87 -8.41 -24.15
CA PRO A 134 -6.72 -9.44 -23.13
C PRO A 134 -6.23 -10.76 -23.73
N GLU A 135 -5.34 -11.46 -23.02
CA GLU A 135 -4.68 -12.68 -23.51
C GLU A 135 -5.11 -13.90 -22.70
N PHE A 136 -5.49 -14.98 -23.37
CA PHE A 136 -5.73 -16.26 -22.71
C PHE A 136 -4.39 -16.94 -22.44
N ILE A 137 -4.07 -17.13 -21.17
CA ILE A 137 -2.81 -17.75 -20.76
C ILE A 137 -3.03 -18.91 -19.80
N THR A 138 -2.16 -19.91 -19.90
CA THR A 138 -2.07 -20.99 -18.93
C THR A 138 -1.00 -20.65 -17.90
N LEU A 139 -1.37 -20.62 -16.62
CA LEU A 139 -0.44 -20.31 -15.54
C LEU A 139 0.18 -21.59 -14.98
N THR A 140 1.50 -21.70 -15.05
CA THR A 140 2.21 -22.71 -14.26
C THR A 140 2.25 -22.30 -12.79
N GLN A 141 2.61 -23.24 -11.90
CA GLN A 141 2.81 -22.92 -10.49
C GLN A 141 3.90 -21.84 -10.30
N ALA A 142 4.98 -21.91 -11.08
CA ALA A 142 6.07 -20.95 -10.99
C ALA A 142 5.63 -19.53 -11.41
N ASP A 143 4.82 -19.40 -12.46
CA ASP A 143 4.32 -18.11 -12.93
C ASP A 143 3.39 -17.45 -11.90
N PHE A 144 2.52 -18.26 -11.28
CA PHE A 144 1.64 -17.78 -10.23
C PHE A 144 2.42 -17.37 -8.99
N ASP A 145 3.38 -18.18 -8.55
CA ASP A 145 4.18 -17.90 -7.35
C ASP A 145 5.08 -16.68 -7.51
N GLN A 146 5.49 -16.34 -8.74
CA GLN A 146 6.24 -15.12 -9.02
C GLN A 146 5.50 -13.86 -8.56
N ASN A 147 4.17 -13.84 -8.71
CA ASN A 147 3.34 -12.70 -8.34
C ASN A 147 2.68 -12.92 -6.98
N PHE A 148 2.14 -14.11 -6.72
CA PHE A 148 1.22 -14.39 -5.61
C PHE A 148 1.75 -15.42 -4.60
N GLY A 149 3.02 -15.80 -4.72
CA GLY A 149 3.65 -16.77 -3.83
C GLY A 149 3.58 -16.36 -2.36
N GLY A 150 3.39 -17.36 -1.50
CA GLY A 150 3.34 -17.20 -0.04
C GLY A 150 2.01 -16.71 0.53
N LEU A 151 1.01 -16.42 -0.31
CA LEU A 151 -0.32 -15.95 0.13
C LEU A 151 -1.33 -17.07 0.38
N GLY A 152 -1.03 -18.30 -0.05
CA GLY A 152 -1.93 -19.44 0.10
C GLY A 152 -3.19 -19.38 -0.76
N TRP A 153 -3.25 -18.45 -1.71
CA TRP A 153 -4.39 -18.34 -2.62
C TRP A 153 -4.47 -19.52 -3.60
N PRO A 154 -5.67 -19.97 -3.97
CA PRO A 154 -5.85 -20.98 -4.99
C PRO A 154 -5.25 -20.49 -6.33
N ARG A 155 -4.49 -21.35 -7.01
CA ARG A 155 -3.96 -21.02 -8.34
C ARG A 155 -4.97 -21.42 -9.42
N PRO A 156 -5.39 -20.50 -10.30
CA PRO A 156 -6.14 -20.85 -11.51
C PRO A 156 -5.20 -21.44 -12.56
N THR A 157 -5.72 -22.33 -13.41
CA THR A 157 -4.90 -22.97 -14.47
C THR A 157 -4.96 -22.17 -15.77
N GLU A 158 -6.14 -21.69 -16.15
CA GLU A 158 -6.36 -20.86 -17.33
C GLU A 158 -6.96 -19.53 -16.87
N VAL A 159 -6.42 -18.43 -17.39
CA VAL A 159 -6.89 -17.08 -17.04
C VAL A 159 -6.89 -16.19 -18.28
N VAL A 160 -7.71 -15.15 -18.19
CA VAL A 160 -7.63 -13.99 -19.09
C VAL A 160 -6.72 -12.96 -18.42
N PHE A 161 -5.61 -12.64 -19.08
CA PHE A 161 -4.64 -11.66 -18.63
C PHE A 161 -4.98 -10.27 -19.18
N TYR A 162 -5.05 -9.29 -18.29
CA TYR A 162 -5.28 -7.89 -18.61
C TYR A 162 -4.09 -7.06 -18.12
N GLN A 163 -3.43 -6.36 -19.05
CA GLN A 163 -2.35 -5.43 -18.73
C GLN A 163 -2.89 -4.00 -18.62
N GLY A 164 -2.87 -3.41 -17.43
CA GLY A 164 -3.25 -2.01 -17.24
C GLY A 164 -2.23 -1.02 -17.81
N PRO A 165 -2.56 0.28 -17.85
CA PRO A 165 -1.63 1.35 -18.20
C PRO A 165 -0.33 1.30 -17.36
N ILE A 166 0.80 1.58 -17.99
CA ILE A 166 2.13 1.56 -17.35
C ILE A 166 2.75 2.96 -17.43
N ALA A 167 3.00 3.59 -16.29
CA ALA A 167 3.68 4.88 -16.22
C ALA A 167 5.17 4.78 -16.61
N ASP A 168 5.80 5.91 -16.92
CA ASP A 168 7.22 5.97 -17.36
C ASP A 168 8.22 5.33 -16.39
N ASN A 169 7.92 5.39 -15.09
CA ASN A 169 8.72 4.79 -14.02
C ASN A 169 8.47 3.28 -13.82
N GLY A 170 7.59 2.67 -14.63
CA GLY A 170 7.20 1.26 -14.54
C GLY A 170 6.08 0.96 -13.56
N ALA A 171 5.47 1.97 -12.93
CA ALA A 171 4.29 1.77 -12.08
C ALA A 171 3.06 1.43 -12.94
N GLY A 172 2.25 0.48 -12.49
CA GLY A 172 1.07 0.02 -13.22
C GLY A 172 0.41 -1.14 -12.50
N PHE A 173 -0.53 -1.80 -13.17
CA PHE A 173 -1.18 -3.00 -12.63
C PHE A 173 -1.43 -4.03 -13.73
N ALA A 174 -1.59 -5.28 -13.32
CA ALA A 174 -1.99 -6.39 -14.18
C ALA A 174 -2.97 -7.30 -13.45
N ILE A 175 -3.90 -7.88 -14.20
CA ILE A 175 -4.98 -8.73 -13.68
C ILE A 175 -4.96 -10.08 -14.39
N TRP A 176 -5.12 -11.14 -13.61
CA TRP A 176 -5.31 -12.52 -14.07
C TRP A 176 -6.71 -12.94 -13.63
N TYR A 177 -7.65 -12.99 -14.58
CA TYR A 177 -9.05 -13.32 -14.31
C TYR A 177 -9.34 -14.78 -14.64
N ASP A 178 -9.83 -15.52 -13.65
CA ASP A 178 -10.32 -16.89 -13.82
C ASP A 178 -11.81 -16.86 -14.15
N ALA A 179 -12.15 -17.13 -15.42
CA ALA A 179 -13.52 -17.12 -15.90
C ALA A 179 -14.38 -18.28 -15.35
N GLU A 180 -13.77 -19.37 -14.85
CA GLU A 180 -14.49 -20.50 -14.28
C GLU A 180 -15.04 -20.15 -12.89
N THR A 181 -14.23 -19.47 -12.08
CA THR A 181 -14.57 -19.16 -10.68
C THR A 181 -15.03 -17.72 -10.46
N GLY A 182 -14.77 -16.82 -11.40
CA GLY A 182 -15.00 -15.38 -11.29
C GLY A 182 -13.97 -14.64 -10.42
N PHE A 183 -12.94 -15.33 -9.92
CA PHE A 183 -11.89 -14.67 -9.15
C PHE A 183 -10.86 -14.01 -10.06
N ALA A 184 -10.58 -12.75 -9.80
CA ALA A 184 -9.45 -12.01 -10.33
C ALA A 184 -8.31 -11.97 -9.32
N TYR A 185 -7.09 -12.05 -9.83
CA TYR A 185 -5.85 -11.83 -9.10
C TYR A 185 -5.18 -10.60 -9.70
N GLU A 186 -4.68 -9.70 -8.88
CA GLU A 186 -4.14 -8.42 -9.34
C GLU A 186 -2.82 -8.12 -8.66
N SER A 187 -1.87 -7.60 -9.43
CA SER A 187 -0.61 -7.07 -8.93
C SER A 187 -0.51 -5.63 -9.39
N ALA A 188 -0.37 -4.70 -8.44
CA ALA A 188 -0.28 -3.28 -8.71
C ALA A 188 0.93 -2.69 -7.99
N SER A 189 1.71 -1.88 -8.69
CA SER A 189 2.85 -1.14 -8.13
C SER A 189 2.46 0.31 -7.86
N HIS A 190 2.78 0.79 -6.66
CA HIS A 190 2.55 2.17 -6.28
C HIS A 190 3.60 3.10 -6.90
N TRP A 191 3.14 4.33 -7.18
CA TRP A 191 3.94 5.47 -7.60
C TRP A 191 4.79 6.12 -6.49
#